data_AF-A0A7C8J9J8-F1
#
_entry.id   AF-A0A7C8J9J8-F1
#
_cell.length_a   1.000
_cell.length_b   1.000
_cell.length_c   1.000
_cell.angle_alpha   90.00
_cell.angle_beta   90.00
_cell.angle_gamma   90.00
#
_symmetry.space_group_name_H-M   'P 1'
#
loop_
_entity.id
_entity.type
_entity.pdbx_description
1 polymer ?
#
loop_
_entity_poly.entity_id
_entity_poly.type
_entity_poly.pdbx_seq_one_letter_code
_entity_poly.pdbx_strand_id
1 'polypeptide(L)'
;MPLRALKVRRIDPKKYDLSGLSVLITGGETIVGTAMARLYLSLGVDTVYLVVQDLDQGESIKAAILGDDKIVERNPGCEVHLYEINYSDLSSVKSFCGKFRSEVNVLHIAVLGAEVNLPSFSRTIDGLEETLQVNFVANVILCNYLVPLLKSNCPANRNVTEQLSKRLSKNSVFKTLPSHLTWVSSESHRFSKLSRGKVHIAPSDSVFEVFNDPQNLSDELYAASKFVAMAYALELGRRVGDEKLVVNSASPGEVKAETEAEAEAEAEAEAEAEAEAEADAEAEAEAEAEAETGANVPFYLRHSRKIWSYFRDRKVSTGAAAVIWATLCGPEGNAKSWENGVVSQPASYLREARGKHFQIQLWDQTRGWVHRFNENIPTLH
;
A
#
# COMPACT_ATOMS: atom_id res chain seq x y z
N MET A 1 -20.85 13.35 -11.21
CA MET A 1 -19.48 13.12 -11.69
C MET A 1 -19.54 11.92 -12.63
N PRO A 2 -19.14 12.01 -13.90
CA PRO A 2 -19.24 10.86 -14.79
C PRO A 2 -18.26 9.78 -14.32
N LEU A 3 -18.76 8.55 -14.25
CA LEU A 3 -18.05 7.32 -13.90
C LEU A 3 -17.05 6.99 -15.01
N ARG A 4 -15.84 7.56 -14.97
CA ARG A 4 -14.68 6.87 -15.52
C ARG A 4 -14.25 5.89 -14.44
N ALA A 5 -14.45 4.59 -14.65
CA ALA A 5 -13.68 3.58 -13.93
C ALA A 5 -12.21 4.02 -14.04
N LEU A 6 -11.60 4.43 -12.93
CA LEU A 6 -10.25 4.97 -12.94
C LEU A 6 -9.30 3.82 -13.30
N LYS A 7 -8.92 3.75 -14.59
CA LYS A 7 -7.98 2.77 -15.13
C LYS A 7 -6.64 2.95 -14.42
N VAL A 8 -6.31 2.07 -13.48
CA VAL A 8 -4.92 1.89 -13.06
C VAL A 8 -4.18 1.36 -14.27
N ARG A 9 -3.06 1.99 -14.58
CA ARG A 9 -2.19 1.52 -15.65
C ARG A 9 -1.66 0.13 -15.28
N ARG A 10 -1.75 -0.84 -16.18
CA ARG A 10 -1.12 -2.15 -15.99
C ARG A 10 0.40 -1.98 -15.83
N ILE A 11 0.99 -2.70 -14.89
CA ILE A 11 2.44 -2.84 -14.79
C ILE A 11 2.81 -4.05 -15.65
N ASP A 12 3.52 -3.79 -16.74
CA ASP A 12 3.90 -4.78 -17.73
C ASP A 12 5.28 -5.39 -17.37
N PRO A 13 5.35 -6.69 -17.00
CA PRO A 13 6.60 -7.33 -16.61
C PRO A 13 7.68 -7.41 -17.70
N LYS A 14 7.34 -7.11 -18.97
CA LYS A 14 8.32 -6.96 -20.06
C LYS A 14 8.95 -5.55 -20.07
N LYS A 15 8.26 -4.57 -19.50
CA LYS A 15 8.69 -3.15 -19.46
C LYS A 15 9.36 -2.76 -18.14
N TYR A 16 9.05 -3.46 -17.06
CA TYR A 16 9.56 -3.21 -15.72
C TYR A 16 10.29 -4.46 -15.22
N ASP A 17 11.53 -4.28 -14.77
CA ASP A 17 12.38 -5.34 -14.23
C ASP A 17 12.93 -4.88 -12.87
N LEU A 18 12.66 -5.67 -11.85
CA LEU A 18 13.03 -5.46 -10.45
C LEU A 18 14.01 -6.53 -9.94
N SER A 19 14.69 -7.23 -10.85
CA SER A 19 15.70 -8.21 -10.48
C SER A 19 16.78 -7.65 -9.57
N GLY A 20 17.14 -8.47 -8.59
CA GLY A 20 18.07 -8.18 -7.52
C GLY A 20 17.58 -7.17 -6.48
N LEU A 21 16.27 -6.92 -6.44
CA LEU A 21 15.62 -6.28 -5.32
C LEU A 21 15.01 -7.31 -4.37
N SER A 22 14.66 -6.84 -3.19
CA SER A 22 13.94 -7.61 -2.17
C SER A 22 12.80 -6.76 -1.63
N VAL A 23 11.65 -7.40 -1.39
CA VAL A 23 10.43 -6.74 -0.92
C VAL A 23 9.90 -7.41 0.33
N LEU A 24 9.50 -6.61 1.31
CA LEU A 24 8.73 -7.06 2.47
C LEU A 24 7.28 -6.63 2.30
N ILE A 25 6.34 -7.55 2.55
CA ILE A 25 4.91 -7.29 2.48
C ILE A 25 4.28 -7.75 3.79
N THR A 26 3.73 -6.81 4.57
CA THR A 26 2.89 -7.14 5.73
C THR A 26 1.45 -7.37 5.30
N GLY A 27 0.76 -8.34 5.91
CA GLY A 27 -0.57 -8.74 5.46
C GLY A 27 -0.48 -9.55 4.17
N GLY A 28 0.57 -10.35 4.01
CA GLY A 28 0.83 -11.17 2.83
C GLY A 28 -0.27 -12.20 2.54
N GLU A 29 -1.00 -12.60 3.57
CA GLU A 29 -2.13 -13.51 3.55
C GLU A 29 -3.43 -12.88 3.02
N THR A 30 -3.48 -11.55 2.92
CA THR A 30 -4.64 -10.87 2.34
C THR A 30 -4.67 -11.05 0.83
N ILE A 31 -5.86 -10.97 0.23
CA ILE A 31 -6.02 -11.06 -1.23
C ILE A 31 -5.12 -10.06 -1.98
N VAL A 32 -5.00 -8.82 -1.47
CA VAL A 32 -4.14 -7.78 -2.07
C VAL A 32 -2.66 -8.09 -1.79
N GLY A 33 -2.30 -8.52 -0.58
CA GLY A 33 -0.94 -8.91 -0.21
C GLY A 33 -0.40 -10.03 -1.09
N THR A 34 -1.18 -11.10 -1.27
CA THR A 34 -0.84 -12.24 -2.14
C THR A 34 -0.70 -11.80 -3.60
N ALA A 35 -1.62 -10.96 -4.10
CA ALA A 35 -1.53 -10.44 -5.46
C ALA A 35 -0.32 -9.52 -5.68
N MET A 36 0.04 -8.70 -4.69
CA MET A 36 1.27 -7.91 -4.73
C MET A 36 2.50 -8.81 -4.78
N ALA A 37 2.56 -9.87 -3.98
CA ALA A 37 3.67 -10.81 -3.98
C ALA A 37 3.87 -11.47 -5.35
N ARG A 38 2.79 -11.99 -5.96
CA ARG A 38 2.81 -12.53 -7.32
C ARG A 38 3.27 -11.50 -8.35
N LEU A 39 2.78 -10.26 -8.26
CA LEU A 39 3.16 -9.20 -9.19
C LEU A 39 4.62 -8.77 -9.01
N TYR A 40 5.16 -8.68 -7.79
CA TYR A 40 6.59 -8.42 -7.59
C TYR A 40 7.47 -9.53 -8.16
N LEU A 41 7.09 -10.79 -7.95
CA LEU A 41 7.82 -11.93 -8.50
C LEU A 41 7.79 -11.98 -10.03
N SER A 42 6.64 -11.67 -10.64
CA SER A 42 6.57 -11.59 -12.11
C SER A 42 7.37 -10.42 -12.69
N LEU A 43 7.56 -9.35 -11.91
CA LEU A 43 8.48 -8.25 -12.22
C LEU A 43 9.96 -8.59 -11.98
N GLY A 44 10.27 -9.83 -11.57
CA GLY A 44 11.64 -10.32 -11.46
C GLY A 44 12.30 -10.11 -10.09
N VAL A 45 11.57 -9.66 -9.05
CA VAL A 45 12.14 -9.51 -7.69
C VAL A 45 12.74 -10.82 -7.19
N ASP A 46 13.97 -10.79 -6.67
CA ASP A 46 14.69 -11.99 -6.26
C ASP A 46 14.11 -12.59 -4.97
N THR A 47 13.67 -11.75 -4.04
CA THR A 47 13.23 -12.19 -2.71
C THR A 47 11.99 -11.44 -2.22
N VAL A 48 10.95 -12.19 -1.86
CA VAL A 48 9.76 -11.69 -1.16
C VAL A 48 9.75 -12.20 0.28
N TYR A 49 9.73 -11.28 1.24
CA TYR A 49 9.45 -11.54 2.65
C TYR A 49 7.96 -11.32 2.91
N LEU A 50 7.19 -12.41 2.99
CA LEU A 50 5.77 -12.38 3.34
C LEU A 50 5.62 -12.42 4.86
N VAL A 51 5.07 -11.36 5.42
CA VAL A 51 4.77 -11.26 6.84
C VAL A 51 3.28 -11.51 7.04
N VAL A 52 2.97 -12.58 7.77
CA VAL A 52 1.62 -13.15 7.96
C VAL A 52 1.30 -13.33 9.44
N GLN A 53 0.02 -13.43 9.78
CA GLN A 53 -0.44 -13.77 11.12
C GLN A 53 -0.55 -15.28 11.35
N ASP A 54 -0.87 -16.05 10.30
CA ASP A 54 -1.00 -17.52 10.34
C ASP A 54 0.05 -18.15 9.41
N LEU A 55 0.98 -18.91 9.98
CA LEU A 55 2.07 -19.54 9.23
C LEU A 55 1.57 -20.67 8.31
N ASP A 56 0.55 -21.43 8.70
CA ASP A 56 0.04 -22.54 7.89
C ASP A 56 -0.66 -22.00 6.62
N GLN A 57 -1.43 -20.92 6.79
CA GLN A 57 -1.97 -20.18 5.66
C GLN A 57 -0.85 -19.58 4.80
N GLY A 58 0.18 -19.00 5.42
CA GLY A 58 1.35 -18.47 4.74
C GLY A 58 2.09 -19.50 3.89
N GLU A 59 2.30 -20.72 4.40
CA GLU A 59 2.96 -21.80 3.66
C GLU A 59 2.12 -22.26 2.46
N SER A 60 0.80 -22.30 2.62
CA SER A 60 -0.12 -22.61 1.52
C SER A 60 -0.03 -21.56 0.40
N ILE A 61 0.01 -20.28 0.76
CA ILE A 61 0.16 -19.17 -0.19
C ILE A 61 1.53 -19.22 -0.87
N LYS A 62 2.59 -19.43 -0.10
CA LYS A 62 3.96 -19.59 -0.62
C LYS A 62 4.04 -20.74 -1.64
N ALA A 63 3.50 -21.90 -1.30
CA ALA A 63 3.46 -23.05 -2.21
C ALA A 63 2.69 -22.73 -3.50
N ALA A 64 1.52 -22.08 -3.39
CA ALA A 64 0.73 -21.67 -4.55
C ALA A 64 1.41 -20.60 -5.42
N ILE A 65 2.24 -19.74 -4.84
CA ILE A 65 3.03 -18.75 -5.58
C ILE A 65 4.20 -19.43 -6.30
N LEU A 66 4.93 -20.30 -5.61
CA LEU A 66 6.11 -20.99 -6.16
C LEU A 66 5.75 -22.12 -7.13
N GLY A 67 4.50 -22.58 -7.13
CA GLY A 67 3.96 -23.53 -8.10
C GLY A 67 3.29 -22.89 -9.32
N ASP A 68 3.27 -21.56 -9.43
CA ASP A 68 2.70 -20.85 -10.58
C ASP A 68 3.69 -20.85 -11.75
N ASP A 69 3.36 -21.58 -12.82
CA ASP A 69 4.21 -21.76 -14.00
C ASP A 69 4.67 -20.42 -14.59
N LYS A 70 3.82 -19.38 -14.58
CA LYS A 70 4.17 -18.06 -15.13
C LYS A 70 5.26 -17.39 -14.32
N ILE A 71 5.25 -17.57 -12.99
CA ILE A 71 6.28 -17.03 -12.10
C ILE A 71 7.56 -17.85 -12.24
N VAL A 72 7.45 -19.18 -12.24
CA VAL A 72 8.61 -20.09 -12.35
C VAL A 72 9.36 -19.90 -13.67
N GLU A 73 8.64 -19.76 -14.78
CA GLU A 73 9.24 -19.52 -16.10
C GLU A 73 9.92 -18.15 -16.16
N ARG A 74 9.28 -17.11 -15.62
CA ARG A 74 9.78 -15.73 -15.73
C ARG A 74 10.91 -15.42 -14.76
N ASN A 75 10.84 -15.95 -13.54
CA ASN A 75 11.76 -15.65 -12.45
C ASN A 75 12.23 -16.96 -11.76
N PRO A 76 12.96 -17.80 -12.50
CA PRO A 76 13.45 -19.07 -11.98
C PRO A 76 14.46 -18.83 -10.86
N GLY A 77 14.15 -19.33 -9.66
CA GLY A 77 15.03 -19.17 -8.49
C GLY A 77 14.65 -18.02 -7.56
N CYS A 78 13.50 -17.38 -7.76
CA CYS A 78 12.97 -16.46 -6.76
C CYS A 78 12.71 -17.14 -5.41
N GLU A 79 12.83 -16.37 -4.34
CA GLU A 79 12.66 -16.84 -2.98
C GLU A 79 11.45 -16.18 -2.30
N VAL A 80 10.69 -16.98 -1.56
CA VAL A 80 9.61 -16.52 -0.69
C VAL A 80 9.87 -16.99 0.73
N HIS A 81 10.10 -16.04 1.64
CA HIS A 81 10.35 -16.28 3.06
C HIS A 81 9.16 -15.83 3.90
N LEU A 82 8.78 -16.63 4.89
CA LEU A 82 7.66 -16.33 5.77
C LEU A 82 8.14 -15.81 7.12
N TYR A 83 7.42 -14.82 7.63
CA TYR A 83 7.55 -14.35 9.00
C TYR A 83 6.18 -14.23 9.65
N GLU A 84 6.09 -14.71 10.89
CA GLU A 84 4.89 -14.56 11.70
C GLU A 84 4.91 -13.25 12.49
N ILE A 85 3.76 -12.61 12.60
CA ILE A 85 3.55 -11.47 13.51
C ILE A 85 2.09 -11.39 13.95
N ASN A 86 1.88 -11.18 15.25
CA ASN A 86 0.58 -10.78 15.77
C ASN A 86 0.59 -9.27 16.06
N TYR A 87 -0.07 -8.48 15.21
CA TYR A 87 -0.12 -7.02 15.37
C TYR A 87 -0.88 -6.54 16.61
N SER A 88 -1.75 -7.40 17.18
CA SER A 88 -2.48 -7.13 18.42
C SER A 88 -1.67 -7.41 19.69
N ASP A 89 -0.41 -7.84 19.54
CA ASP A 89 0.56 -8.07 20.61
C ASP A 89 1.89 -7.38 20.25
N LEU A 90 2.19 -6.27 20.91
CA LEU A 90 3.40 -5.51 20.59
C LEU A 90 4.70 -6.24 20.95
N SER A 91 4.66 -7.25 21.83
CA SER A 91 5.80 -8.12 22.10
C SER A 91 6.10 -9.06 20.92
N SER A 92 5.05 -9.52 20.22
CA SER A 92 5.16 -10.24 18.94
C SER A 92 5.78 -9.34 17.86
N VAL A 93 5.28 -8.10 17.73
CA VAL A 93 5.83 -7.11 16.78
C VAL A 93 7.33 -6.87 17.02
N LYS A 94 7.74 -6.71 18.29
CA LYS A 94 9.14 -6.55 18.67
C LYS A 94 9.98 -7.78 18.34
N SER A 95 9.46 -8.98 18.62
CA SER A 95 10.14 -10.24 18.34
C SER A 95 10.38 -10.43 16.85
N PHE A 96 9.37 -10.15 16.03
CA PHE A 96 9.49 -10.09 14.58
C PHE A 96 10.60 -9.12 14.14
N CYS A 97 10.57 -7.87 14.62
CA CYS A 97 11.56 -6.86 14.25
C CYS A 97 12.99 -7.27 14.60
N GLY A 98 13.18 -7.88 15.77
CA GLY A 98 14.48 -8.39 16.23
C GLY A 98 14.98 -9.53 15.34
N LYS A 99 14.12 -10.51 15.06
CA LYS A 99 14.42 -11.65 14.18
C LYS A 99 14.75 -11.18 12.77
N PHE A 100 13.87 -10.40 12.16
CA PHE A 100 14.03 -9.90 10.79
C PHE A 100 15.34 -9.12 10.63
N ARG A 101 15.67 -8.24 11.57
CA ARG A 101 16.94 -7.48 11.54
C ARG A 101 18.18 -8.36 11.71
N SER A 102 18.08 -9.50 12.40
CA SER A 102 19.20 -10.43 12.57
C SER A 102 19.43 -11.33 11.35
N GLU A 103 18.39 -11.59 10.57
CA GLU A 103 18.43 -12.50 9.42
C GLU A 103 18.56 -11.75 8.08
N VAL A 104 17.99 -10.55 7.97
CA VAL A 104 17.91 -9.78 6.72
C VAL A 104 18.80 -8.55 6.77
N ASN A 105 19.85 -8.57 5.96
CA ASN A 105 20.81 -7.47 5.85
C ASN A 105 20.46 -6.47 4.73
N VAL A 106 19.65 -6.87 3.76
CA VAL A 106 19.32 -6.08 2.57
C VAL A 106 17.81 -6.07 2.32
N LEU A 107 17.22 -4.89 2.40
CA LEU A 107 15.82 -4.65 2.05
C LEU A 107 15.71 -3.40 1.16
N HIS A 108 14.96 -3.50 0.08
CA HIS A 108 14.80 -2.42 -0.90
C HIS A 108 13.39 -1.80 -0.85
N ILE A 109 12.36 -2.63 -0.72
CA ILE A 109 10.96 -2.18 -0.70
C ILE A 109 10.27 -2.77 0.54
N ALA A 110 9.52 -1.95 1.27
CA ALA A 110 8.62 -2.39 2.32
C ALA A 110 7.21 -1.87 2.04
N VAL A 111 6.25 -2.79 1.97
CA VAL A 111 4.81 -2.48 1.84
C VAL A 111 4.12 -2.84 3.15
N LEU A 112 3.67 -1.81 3.88
CA LEU A 112 2.94 -1.96 5.12
C LEU A 112 1.44 -2.10 4.84
N GLY A 113 1.04 -3.31 4.44
CA GLY A 113 -0.32 -3.74 4.07
C GLY A 113 -1.20 -4.34 5.18
N ALA A 114 -0.67 -4.63 6.37
CA ALA A 114 -1.45 -5.30 7.41
C ALA A 114 -2.45 -4.33 8.06
N GLU A 115 -3.71 -4.74 8.09
CA GLU A 115 -4.81 -3.94 8.65
C GLU A 115 -6.01 -4.82 9.03
N VAL A 116 -6.83 -4.31 9.95
CA VAL A 116 -8.12 -4.87 10.35
C VAL A 116 -9.21 -3.81 10.29
N ASN A 117 -10.44 -4.25 10.04
CA ASN A 117 -11.66 -3.46 10.15
C ASN A 117 -12.64 -4.21 11.05
N LEU A 118 -12.60 -3.92 12.35
CA LEU A 118 -13.36 -4.63 13.36
C LEU A 118 -14.78 -4.06 13.51
N PRO A 119 -15.79 -4.92 13.78
CA PRO A 119 -17.18 -4.48 13.87
C PRO A 119 -17.50 -3.70 15.15
N SER A 120 -16.65 -3.80 16.17
CA SER A 120 -16.89 -3.21 17.49
C SER A 120 -15.57 -2.84 18.17
N PHE A 121 -15.65 -1.88 19.09
CA PHE A 121 -14.54 -1.50 19.94
C PHE A 121 -14.03 -2.69 20.77
N SER A 122 -12.72 -2.87 20.79
CA SER A 122 -12.00 -3.82 21.63
C SER A 122 -10.64 -3.24 22.03
N ARG A 123 -10.02 -3.83 23.04
CA ARG A 123 -8.67 -3.49 23.48
C ARG A 123 -7.76 -4.69 23.34
N THR A 124 -6.53 -4.45 22.93
CA THR A 124 -5.46 -5.43 22.90
C THR A 124 -4.95 -5.74 24.30
N ILE A 125 -4.06 -6.74 24.39
CA ILE A 125 -3.31 -7.04 25.62
C ILE A 125 -2.44 -5.86 26.09
N ASP A 126 -2.06 -4.97 25.17
CA ASP A 126 -1.27 -3.77 25.45
C ASP A 126 -2.13 -2.58 25.91
N GLY A 127 -3.46 -2.76 26.01
CA GLY A 127 -4.40 -1.76 26.51
C GLY A 127 -4.74 -0.65 25.51
N LEU A 128 -4.37 -0.80 24.24
CA LEU A 128 -4.76 0.11 23.16
C LEU A 128 -6.02 -0.39 22.46
N GLU A 129 -6.78 0.52 21.87
CA GLU A 129 -7.85 0.17 20.94
C GLU A 129 -7.28 -0.65 19.79
N GLU A 130 -7.90 -1.79 19.50
CA GLU A 130 -7.33 -2.83 18.64
C GLU A 130 -7.12 -2.40 17.19
N THR A 131 -8.08 -1.68 16.61
CA THR A 131 -7.97 -1.16 15.23
C THR A 131 -6.83 -0.17 15.12
N LEU A 132 -6.69 0.76 16.08
CA LEU A 132 -5.57 1.69 16.16
C LEU A 132 -4.25 0.93 16.33
N GLN A 133 -4.19 -0.06 17.22
CA GLN A 133 -2.95 -0.78 17.45
C GLN A 133 -2.48 -1.50 16.18
N VAL A 134 -3.35 -2.30 15.58
CA VAL A 134 -3.01 -3.09 14.39
C VAL A 134 -2.71 -2.19 13.20
N ASN A 135 -3.59 -1.23 12.89
CA ASN A 135 -3.47 -0.43 11.66
C ASN A 135 -2.42 0.67 11.76
N PHE A 136 -2.12 1.15 12.97
CA PHE A 136 -1.26 2.30 13.19
C PHE A 136 -0.04 1.99 14.06
N VAL A 137 -0.23 1.59 15.31
CA VAL A 137 0.87 1.52 16.30
C VAL A 137 1.90 0.44 15.95
N ALA A 138 1.45 -0.75 15.56
CA ALA A 138 2.35 -1.82 15.14
C ALA A 138 3.19 -1.40 13.92
N ASN A 139 2.55 -0.75 12.94
CA ASN A 139 3.22 -0.23 11.74
C ASN A 139 4.21 0.90 12.05
N VAL A 140 3.94 1.76 13.04
CA VAL A 140 4.93 2.74 13.54
C VAL A 140 6.18 2.02 14.04
N ILE A 141 6.03 0.96 14.84
CA ILE A 141 7.17 0.20 15.35
C ILE A 141 7.95 -0.41 14.18
N LEU A 142 7.25 -1.03 13.22
CA LEU A 142 7.88 -1.55 11.99
C LEU A 142 8.69 -0.46 11.27
N CYS A 143 8.14 0.74 11.07
CA CYS A 143 8.86 1.86 10.43
C CYS A 143 10.18 2.18 11.14
N ASN A 144 10.21 2.17 12.48
CA ASN A 144 11.42 2.46 13.25
C ASN A 144 12.54 1.44 12.99
N TYR A 145 12.20 0.18 12.72
CA TYR A 145 13.18 -0.87 12.39
C TYR A 145 13.52 -0.93 10.90
N LEU A 146 12.53 -0.73 10.03
CA LEU A 146 12.69 -0.90 8.58
C LEU A 146 13.36 0.31 7.92
N VAL A 147 13.09 1.54 8.37
CA VAL A 147 13.67 2.75 7.76
C VAL A 147 15.21 2.74 7.77
N PRO A 148 15.90 2.39 8.88
CA PRO A 148 17.36 2.28 8.86
C PRO A 148 17.87 1.24 7.85
N LEU A 149 17.20 0.08 7.75
CA LEU A 149 17.57 -1.00 6.85
C LEU A 149 17.35 -0.62 5.37
N LEU A 150 16.25 0.08 5.07
CA LEU A 150 15.97 0.58 3.72
C LEU A 150 17.00 1.65 3.30
N LYS A 151 17.38 2.55 4.21
CA LYS A 151 18.38 3.60 3.95
C LYS A 151 19.79 3.05 3.72
N SER A 152 20.19 2.03 4.47
CA SER A 152 21.52 1.42 4.32
C SER A 152 21.69 0.69 2.98
N ASN A 153 20.58 0.29 2.36
CA ASN A 153 20.55 -0.58 1.18
C ASN A 153 19.95 0.09 -0.05
N CYS A 154 19.88 1.43 -0.07
CA CYS A 154 19.51 2.16 -1.29
C CYS A 154 20.36 1.66 -2.46
N PRO A 155 19.76 1.28 -3.60
CA PRO A 155 20.50 0.80 -4.76
C PRO A 155 21.35 1.92 -5.39
N ALA A 156 22.49 2.25 -4.79
CA ALA A 156 23.41 3.27 -5.30
C ALA A 156 24.04 2.88 -6.66
N ASN A 157 23.83 1.64 -7.13
CA ASN A 157 24.51 1.04 -8.27
C ASN A 157 23.58 0.40 -9.33
N ARG A 158 22.25 0.55 -9.27
CA ARG A 158 21.38 0.03 -10.34
C ARG A 158 20.83 1.15 -11.20
N ASN A 159 21.31 1.21 -12.44
CA ASN A 159 20.68 1.98 -13.49
C ASN A 159 19.23 1.49 -13.63
N VAL A 160 18.29 2.27 -13.13
CA VAL A 160 16.91 2.20 -13.62
C VAL A 160 17.01 2.39 -15.11
N THR A 161 16.46 1.49 -15.93
CA THR A 161 16.57 1.65 -17.39
C THR A 161 16.14 3.07 -17.76
N GLU A 162 16.86 3.71 -18.68
CA GLU A 162 16.56 5.08 -19.11
C GLU A 162 15.09 5.22 -19.56
N GLN A 163 14.48 4.11 -20.01
CA GLN A 163 13.06 4.00 -20.33
C GLN A 163 12.15 4.05 -19.10
N LEU A 164 12.51 3.38 -18.00
CA LEU A 164 11.74 3.38 -16.76
C LEU A 164 11.76 4.78 -16.11
N SER A 165 12.93 5.41 -16.03
CA SER A 165 13.05 6.80 -15.51
C SER A 165 12.26 7.82 -16.36
N LYS A 166 12.38 7.80 -17.69
CA LYS A 166 11.61 8.68 -18.60
C LYS A 166 10.09 8.46 -18.55
N ARG A 167 9.64 7.24 -18.24
CA ARG A 167 8.20 6.88 -18.19
C ARG A 167 7.56 7.15 -16.84
N LEU A 168 8.34 7.15 -15.75
CA LEU A 168 7.89 7.48 -14.41
C LEU A 168 7.83 9.00 -14.17
N SER A 169 8.75 9.75 -14.78
CA SER A 169 8.74 11.21 -14.74
C SER A 169 9.08 11.79 -16.11
N LYS A 170 8.12 12.52 -16.71
CA LYS A 170 8.34 13.27 -17.96
C LYS A 170 9.43 14.34 -17.83
N ASN A 171 9.76 14.75 -16.60
CA ASN A 171 10.62 15.88 -16.29
C ASN A 171 11.81 15.54 -15.35
N SER A 172 12.00 14.28 -14.95
CA SER A 172 13.09 13.88 -14.05
C SER A 172 13.71 12.54 -14.45
N VAL A 173 15.02 12.55 -14.69
CA VAL A 173 15.81 11.35 -14.94
C VAL A 173 16.47 10.94 -13.62
N PHE A 174 15.81 10.09 -12.83
CA PHE A 174 16.48 9.44 -11.70
C PHE A 174 17.29 8.25 -12.23
N LYS A 175 18.60 8.24 -11.93
CA LYS A 175 19.52 7.19 -12.38
C LYS A 175 19.33 5.88 -11.60
N THR A 176 18.83 5.95 -10.38
CA THR A 176 18.64 4.83 -9.44
C THR A 176 17.26 4.91 -8.80
N LEU A 177 16.59 3.77 -8.60
CA LEU A 177 15.33 3.69 -7.88
C LEU A 177 15.67 3.81 -6.39
N PRO A 178 15.14 4.79 -5.63
CA PRO A 178 15.34 4.83 -4.18
C PRO A 178 14.74 3.57 -3.54
N SER A 179 15.13 3.27 -2.31
CA SER A 179 14.36 2.32 -1.51
C SER A 179 12.98 2.90 -1.19
N HIS A 180 11.97 2.06 -0.97
CA HIS A 180 10.60 2.51 -0.69
C HIS A 180 10.05 1.95 0.61
N LEU A 181 9.37 2.80 1.37
CA LEU A 181 8.40 2.40 2.38
C LEU A 181 7.03 2.93 1.98
N THR A 182 6.15 2.04 1.54
CA THR A 182 4.78 2.38 1.15
C THR A 182 3.81 1.87 2.20
N TRP A 183 3.10 2.79 2.84
CA TRP A 183 2.06 2.47 3.81
C TRP A 183 0.70 2.34 3.13
N VAL A 184 0.10 1.15 3.18
CA VAL A 184 -1.22 0.91 2.60
C VAL A 184 -2.30 1.65 3.38
N SER A 185 -3.02 2.53 2.67
CA SER A 185 -4.12 3.34 3.20
C SER A 185 -5.42 3.06 2.46
N SER A 186 -6.47 3.76 2.85
CA SER A 186 -7.82 3.64 2.29
C SER A 186 -8.36 5.03 2.00
N GLU A 187 -9.14 5.18 0.93
CA GLU A 187 -9.93 6.38 0.67
C GLU A 187 -10.87 6.73 1.85
N SER A 188 -11.17 5.75 2.70
CA SER A 188 -11.94 5.91 3.95
C SER A 188 -11.36 6.95 4.90
N HIS A 189 -10.05 7.25 4.81
CA HIS A 189 -9.42 8.32 5.60
C HIS A 189 -10.10 9.68 5.42
N ARG A 190 -10.79 9.92 4.27
CA ARG A 190 -11.53 11.17 3.99
C ARG A 190 -12.90 11.24 4.64
N PHE A 191 -13.41 10.12 5.17
CA PHE A 191 -14.77 10.04 5.70
C PHE A 191 -14.81 10.07 7.24
N SER A 192 -13.67 9.96 7.93
CA SER A 192 -13.60 10.02 9.39
C SER A 192 -14.11 11.35 9.95
N LYS A 193 -14.66 11.37 11.16
CA LYS A 193 -14.99 12.57 11.92
C LYS A 193 -13.75 13.41 12.18
N LEU A 194 -12.58 12.81 12.33
CA LEU A 194 -11.30 13.53 12.42
C LEU A 194 -11.04 14.37 11.15
N SER A 195 -11.10 13.74 9.98
CA SER A 195 -10.87 14.41 8.69
C SER A 195 -11.92 15.48 8.38
N ARG A 196 -13.16 15.27 8.81
CA ARG A 196 -14.27 16.22 8.62
C ARG A 196 -14.31 17.32 9.69
N GLY A 197 -13.40 17.27 10.68
CA GLY A 197 -13.40 18.20 11.80
C GLY A 197 -14.66 18.12 12.67
N LYS A 198 -15.25 16.92 12.82
CA LYS A 198 -16.34 16.66 13.78
C LYS A 198 -15.85 16.19 15.13
N VAL A 199 -14.68 15.53 15.15
CA VAL A 199 -13.91 15.23 16.37
C VAL A 199 -12.63 16.04 16.26
N HIS A 200 -12.25 16.70 17.35
CA HIS A 200 -11.06 17.54 17.43
C HIS A 200 -10.15 16.97 18.51
N ILE A 201 -8.89 16.75 18.14
CA ILE A 201 -7.83 16.38 19.08
C ILE A 201 -7.08 17.68 19.34
N ALA A 202 -7.26 18.27 20.52
CA ALA A 202 -6.54 19.49 20.87
C ALA A 202 -5.04 19.19 21.02
N PRO A 203 -4.15 20.20 20.97
CA PRO A 203 -2.71 19.99 21.13
C PRO A 203 -2.32 19.29 22.45
N SER A 204 -3.13 19.45 23.50
CA SER A 204 -2.97 18.78 24.80
C SER A 204 -3.46 17.34 24.83
N ASP A 205 -4.30 16.92 23.89
CA ASP A 205 -5.02 15.66 23.95
C ASP A 205 -4.20 14.54 23.30
N SER A 206 -4.22 13.36 23.90
CA SER A 206 -3.55 12.17 23.36
C SER A 206 -4.40 11.50 22.29
N VAL A 207 -3.83 11.29 21.11
CA VAL A 207 -4.48 10.53 20.03
C VAL A 207 -4.85 9.12 20.53
N PHE A 208 -3.97 8.49 21.31
CA PHE A 208 -4.20 7.17 21.86
C PHE A 208 -5.38 7.15 22.83
N GLU A 209 -5.54 8.18 23.66
CA GLU A 209 -6.66 8.28 24.61
C GLU A 209 -7.99 8.52 23.88
N VAL A 210 -7.98 9.35 22.83
CA VAL A 210 -9.17 9.61 22.01
C VAL A 210 -9.70 8.33 21.37
N PHE A 211 -8.82 7.47 20.84
CA PHE A 211 -9.19 6.17 20.30
C PHE A 211 -9.58 5.16 21.39
N ASN A 212 -8.95 5.20 22.57
CA ASN A 212 -9.23 4.29 23.67
C ASN A 212 -10.55 4.55 24.42
N ASP A 213 -11.23 5.66 24.11
CA ASP A 213 -12.56 5.99 24.61
C ASP A 213 -13.65 5.51 23.62
N PRO A 214 -14.48 4.53 24.00
CA PRO A 214 -15.53 4.00 23.14
C PRO A 214 -16.62 5.03 22.77
N GLN A 215 -16.68 6.20 23.41
CA GLN A 215 -17.64 7.26 23.09
C GLN A 215 -17.24 8.12 21.87
N ASN A 216 -15.96 8.14 21.48
CA ASN A 216 -15.46 9.08 20.47
C ASN A 216 -15.63 8.60 19.02
N LEU A 217 -15.16 7.38 18.73
CA LEU A 217 -14.91 6.90 17.36
C LEU A 217 -15.47 5.49 17.08
N SER A 218 -16.26 4.92 17.98
CA SER A 218 -16.69 3.50 17.92
C SER A 218 -17.44 3.09 16.64
N ASP A 219 -18.06 4.03 15.92
CA ASP A 219 -18.75 3.82 14.64
C ASP A 219 -17.86 4.02 13.41
N GLU A 220 -16.59 4.40 13.58
CA GLU A 220 -15.68 4.74 12.47
C GLU A 220 -14.19 4.47 12.75
N LEU A 221 -13.87 3.56 13.68
CA LEU A 221 -12.50 3.22 14.08
C LEU A 221 -11.58 2.95 12.89
N TYR A 222 -12.04 2.21 11.89
CA TYR A 222 -11.28 1.96 10.67
C TYR A 222 -10.95 3.26 9.91
N ALA A 223 -11.94 4.08 9.58
CA ALA A 223 -11.73 5.34 8.85
C ALA A 223 -10.83 6.31 9.64
N ALA A 224 -10.99 6.36 10.97
CA ALA A 224 -10.13 7.13 11.85
C ALA A 224 -8.68 6.59 11.87
N SER A 225 -8.48 5.27 11.95
CA SER A 225 -7.16 4.64 11.90
C SER A 225 -6.43 4.94 10.58
N LYS A 226 -7.16 4.94 9.45
CA LYS A 226 -6.62 5.29 8.13
C LYS A 226 -6.29 6.77 8.00
N PHE A 227 -7.02 7.64 8.70
CA PHE A 227 -6.67 9.06 8.78
C PHE A 227 -5.37 9.29 9.55
N VAL A 228 -5.18 8.68 10.72
CA VAL A 228 -3.94 8.84 11.50
C VAL A 228 -2.75 8.17 10.82
N ALA A 229 -2.94 7.00 10.18
CA ALA A 229 -1.90 6.36 9.36
C ALA A 229 -1.47 7.24 8.18
N MET A 230 -2.41 7.82 7.44
CA MET A 230 -2.10 8.77 6.35
C MET A 230 -1.36 10.00 6.88
N ALA A 231 -1.82 10.60 7.98
CA ALA A 231 -1.18 11.76 8.59
C ALA A 231 0.28 11.46 8.98
N TYR A 232 0.51 10.31 9.63
CA TYR A 232 1.83 9.90 10.06
C TYR A 232 2.74 9.52 8.89
N ALA A 233 2.26 8.78 7.88
CA ALA A 233 3.07 8.38 6.72
C ALA A 233 3.59 9.61 5.95
N LEU A 234 2.76 10.65 5.80
CA LEU A 234 3.18 11.91 5.17
C LEU A 234 4.22 12.66 6.01
N GLU A 235 4.07 12.69 7.33
CA GLU A 235 5.05 13.31 8.22
C GLU A 235 6.36 12.52 8.28
N LEU A 236 6.27 11.19 8.39
CA LEU A 236 7.41 10.28 8.32
C LEU A 236 8.22 10.54 7.05
N GLY A 237 7.58 10.59 5.88
CA GLY A 237 8.27 10.91 4.63
C GLY A 237 8.92 12.29 4.60
N ARG A 238 8.35 13.30 5.26
CA ARG A 238 9.01 14.61 5.40
C ARG A 238 10.24 14.57 6.31
N ARG A 239 10.24 13.69 7.31
CA ARG A 239 11.32 13.58 8.30
C ARG A 239 12.47 12.72 7.79
N VAL A 240 12.16 11.55 7.24
CA VAL A 240 13.15 10.54 6.90
C VAL A 240 13.34 10.35 5.39
N GLY A 241 12.45 10.84 4.54
CA GLY A 241 12.59 10.69 3.10
C GLY A 241 13.69 11.59 2.54
N ASP A 242 14.43 11.06 1.57
CA ASP A 242 15.55 11.73 0.89
C ASP A 242 15.76 11.10 -0.50
N GLU A 243 16.91 11.36 -1.14
CA GLU A 243 17.24 10.77 -2.45
C GLU A 243 17.39 9.24 -2.42
N LYS A 244 17.55 8.64 -1.23
CA LYS A 244 17.78 7.21 -1.02
C LYS A 244 16.53 6.46 -0.55
N LEU A 245 15.61 7.16 0.11
CA LEU A 245 14.39 6.58 0.64
C LEU A 245 13.18 7.45 0.29
N VAL A 246 12.23 6.83 -0.40
CA VAL A 246 10.89 7.37 -0.58
C VAL A 246 9.96 6.74 0.46
N VAL A 247 9.26 7.57 1.22
CA VAL A 247 8.16 7.14 2.07
C VAL A 247 6.87 7.75 1.56
N ASN A 248 5.87 6.93 1.30
CA ASN A 248 4.58 7.38 0.80
C ASN A 248 3.45 6.50 1.34
N SER A 249 2.23 6.87 0.97
CA SER A 249 1.05 6.06 1.24
C SER A 249 0.33 5.74 -0.07
N ALA A 250 -0.24 4.54 -0.16
CA ALA A 250 -0.97 4.11 -1.34
C ALA A 250 -2.27 3.39 -0.98
N SER A 251 -3.34 3.64 -1.71
CA SER A 251 -4.59 2.90 -1.56
C SER A 251 -4.81 1.92 -2.72
N PRO A 252 -5.17 0.66 -2.44
CA PRO A 252 -5.53 -0.29 -3.49
C PRO A 252 -6.87 0.07 -4.14
N GLY A 253 -7.73 0.83 -3.46
CA GLY A 253 -9.14 1.01 -3.83
C GLY A 253 -10.04 -0.10 -3.26
N GLU A 254 -11.32 -0.09 -3.62
CA GLU A 254 -12.28 -1.13 -3.22
C GLU A 254 -12.02 -2.40 -4.05
N VAL A 255 -11.42 -3.43 -3.41
CA VAL A 255 -11.06 -4.71 -4.02
C VAL A 255 -11.97 -5.82 -3.50
N LYS A 256 -12.42 -6.72 -4.38
CA LYS A 256 -13.18 -7.93 -4.01
C LYS A 256 -12.34 -9.19 -4.19
N ALA A 257 -12.67 -10.23 -3.40
CA ALA A 257 -12.19 -11.57 -3.68
C ALA A 257 -12.89 -12.09 -4.95
N GLU A 258 -12.10 -12.53 -5.92
CA GLU A 258 -12.53 -13.20 -7.15
C GLU A 258 -12.22 -14.69 -7.01
N THR A 259 -13.01 -15.55 -7.66
CA THR A 259 -12.74 -16.99 -7.69
C THR A 259 -11.63 -17.31 -8.71
N GLU A 260 -10.90 -18.42 -8.54
CA GLU A 260 -9.81 -18.80 -9.45
C GLU A 260 -10.28 -18.95 -10.91
N ALA A 261 -11.48 -19.51 -11.12
CA ALA A 261 -12.09 -19.63 -12.44
C ALA A 261 -12.44 -18.28 -13.07
N GLU A 262 -12.85 -17.29 -12.27
CA GLU A 262 -13.08 -15.92 -12.74
C GLU A 262 -11.75 -15.25 -13.11
N ALA A 263 -10.69 -15.48 -12.32
CA ALA A 263 -9.36 -14.92 -12.59
C ALA A 263 -8.72 -15.52 -13.85
N GLU A 264 -8.85 -16.82 -14.09
CA GLU A 264 -8.32 -17.51 -15.28
C GLU A 264 -9.06 -17.11 -16.56
N ALA A 265 -10.40 -17.18 -16.56
CA ALA A 265 -11.21 -16.81 -17.70
C ALA A 265 -10.99 -15.35 -18.12
N GLU A 266 -10.73 -14.47 -17.14
CA GLU A 266 -10.47 -13.07 -17.41
C GLU A 266 -9.01 -12.81 -17.83
N ALA A 267 -8.04 -13.58 -17.36
CA ALA A 267 -6.66 -13.52 -17.84
C ALA A 267 -6.56 -13.98 -19.31
N GLU A 268 -7.35 -14.98 -19.71
CA GLU A 268 -7.50 -15.40 -21.11
C GLU A 268 -8.16 -14.29 -21.94
N ALA A 269 -9.26 -13.71 -21.46
CA ALA A 269 -9.93 -12.60 -22.14
C ALA A 269 -9.03 -11.35 -22.29
N GLU A 270 -8.18 -11.05 -21.30
CA GLU A 270 -7.20 -9.96 -21.39
C GLU A 270 -6.05 -10.28 -22.36
N ALA A 271 -5.58 -11.54 -22.40
CA ALA A 271 -4.55 -11.96 -23.36
C ALA A 271 -5.08 -11.90 -24.80
N GLU A 272 -6.34 -12.28 -25.02
CA GLU A 272 -7.04 -12.12 -26.30
C GLU A 272 -7.22 -10.65 -26.66
N ALA A 273 -7.70 -9.83 -25.73
CA ALA A 273 -7.85 -8.38 -25.96
C ALA A 273 -6.52 -7.66 -26.19
N GLU A 274 -5.40 -8.13 -25.62
CA GLU A 274 -4.06 -7.60 -25.91
C GLU A 274 -3.53 -8.08 -27.26
N ALA A 275 -3.79 -9.33 -27.65
CA ALA A 275 -3.47 -9.80 -28.99
C ALA A 275 -4.27 -9.01 -30.05
N GLU A 276 -5.54 -8.70 -29.77
CA GLU A 276 -6.36 -7.84 -30.61
C GLU A 276 -5.90 -6.38 -30.59
N ALA A 277 -5.54 -5.80 -29.43
CA ALA A 277 -5.06 -4.43 -29.35
C ALA A 277 -3.64 -4.23 -29.93
N GLU A 278 -2.77 -5.24 -29.89
CA GLU A 278 -1.48 -5.22 -30.61
C GLU A 278 -1.69 -5.37 -32.12
N ALA A 279 -2.66 -6.18 -32.56
CA ALA A 279 -3.07 -6.25 -33.96
C ALA A 279 -3.73 -4.95 -34.45
N ASP A 280 -4.54 -4.30 -33.60
CA ASP A 280 -5.16 -3.01 -33.88
C ASP A 280 -4.15 -1.87 -33.82
N ALA A 281 -3.10 -1.93 -32.98
CA ALA A 281 -2.01 -0.94 -32.98
C ALA A 281 -1.10 -1.07 -34.23
N GLU A 282 -1.04 -2.24 -34.87
CA GLU A 282 -0.46 -2.41 -36.21
C GLU A 282 -1.40 -1.95 -37.33
N ALA A 283 -2.72 -1.98 -37.10
CA ALA A 283 -3.74 -1.49 -38.04
C ALA A 283 -4.02 0.03 -37.93
N GLU A 284 -3.83 0.65 -36.75
CA GLU A 284 -4.04 2.09 -36.48
C GLU A 284 -2.92 3.00 -37.04
N ALA A 285 -2.01 2.45 -37.86
CA ALA A 285 -1.23 3.25 -38.82
C ALA A 285 -2.06 3.65 -40.06
N GLU A 286 -3.26 3.10 -40.24
CA GLU A 286 -4.22 3.46 -41.29
C GLU A 286 -5.65 3.50 -40.74
N ALA A 287 -6.07 4.68 -40.23
CA ALA A 287 -7.44 5.24 -40.30
C ALA A 287 -7.87 5.96 -38.99
N GLU A 288 -7.64 7.27 -38.93
CA GLU A 288 -8.42 8.17 -38.07
C GLU A 288 -9.59 8.75 -38.86
N ALA A 289 -10.85 8.48 -38.46
CA ALA A 289 -12.00 9.36 -38.70
C ALA A 289 -13.28 8.94 -37.92
N GLU A 290 -13.74 9.85 -37.03
CA GLU A 290 -15.14 10.13 -36.63
C GLU A 290 -15.92 9.05 -35.81
N ALA A 291 -16.80 9.32 -34.83
CA ALA A 291 -17.55 10.51 -34.40
C ALA A 291 -18.04 10.38 -32.93
N GLU A 292 -18.39 11.52 -32.33
CA GLU A 292 -19.14 11.67 -31.07
C GLU A 292 -20.62 11.24 -31.20
N THR A 293 -21.26 10.85 -30.10
CA THR A 293 -22.48 11.50 -29.57
C THR A 293 -22.95 10.86 -28.26
N GLY A 294 -23.32 11.71 -27.29
CA GLY A 294 -23.80 11.30 -25.97
C GLY A 294 -25.29 10.95 -25.92
N ALA A 295 -25.69 10.20 -24.89
CA ALA A 295 -27.10 9.99 -24.56
C ALA A 295 -27.36 9.93 -23.05
N ASN A 296 -28.56 10.41 -22.72
CA ASN A 296 -29.15 10.71 -21.42
C ASN A 296 -29.64 9.44 -20.68
N VAL A 297 -29.57 9.39 -19.34
CA VAL A 297 -29.89 8.17 -18.57
C VAL A 297 -31.32 8.20 -17.98
N PRO A 298 -32.17 7.17 -18.19
CA PRO A 298 -33.58 7.18 -17.77
C PRO A 298 -33.87 6.98 -16.26
N PHE A 299 -35.05 7.43 -15.84
CA PHE A 299 -35.53 7.56 -14.45
C PHE A 299 -35.65 6.25 -13.61
N TYR A 300 -35.74 5.07 -14.24
CA TYR A 300 -35.89 3.79 -13.52
C TYR A 300 -34.60 3.26 -12.87
N LEU A 301 -33.45 3.91 -13.09
CA LEU A 301 -32.17 3.59 -12.43
C LEU A 301 -32.09 4.02 -10.96
N ARG A 302 -33.21 4.42 -10.34
CA ARG A 302 -33.25 4.93 -8.96
C ARG A 302 -33.31 3.87 -7.87
N HIS A 303 -33.18 2.58 -8.18
CA HIS A 303 -33.17 1.50 -7.18
C HIS A 303 -32.11 0.45 -7.50
N SER A 304 -30.93 0.57 -6.86
CA SER A 304 -30.19 -0.57 -6.28
C SER A 304 -28.77 -0.15 -5.85
N ARG A 305 -28.61 0.05 -4.55
CA ARG A 305 -27.28 0.14 -3.91
C ARG A 305 -26.39 -1.08 -4.21
N LYS A 306 -26.99 -2.22 -4.54
CA LYS A 306 -26.31 -3.49 -4.91
C LYS A 306 -25.78 -3.54 -6.36
N ILE A 307 -26.47 -2.95 -7.34
CA ILE A 307 -25.94 -2.86 -8.72
C ILE A 307 -24.84 -1.80 -8.76
N TRP A 308 -24.95 -0.75 -7.93
CA TRP A 308 -23.95 0.30 -7.85
C TRP A 308 -22.63 -0.12 -7.19
N SER A 309 -22.63 -1.12 -6.30
CA SER A 309 -21.37 -1.71 -5.80
C SER A 309 -20.70 -2.58 -6.86
N TYR A 310 -21.49 -3.35 -7.64
CA TYR A 310 -20.98 -4.21 -8.72
C TYR A 310 -20.15 -3.48 -9.78
N PHE A 311 -20.43 -2.19 -10.05
CA PHE A 311 -19.64 -1.34 -10.98
C PHE A 311 -18.54 -0.50 -10.31
N ARG A 312 -18.37 -0.58 -8.99
CA ARG A 312 -17.35 0.19 -8.24
C ARG A 312 -16.12 -0.62 -7.87
N ASP A 313 -16.30 -1.93 -7.70
CA ASP A 313 -15.24 -2.82 -7.25
C ASP A 313 -14.25 -3.10 -8.38
N ARG A 314 -12.96 -3.13 -8.05
CA ARG A 314 -11.87 -3.40 -9.00
C ARG A 314 -11.25 -4.77 -8.76
N LYS A 315 -10.59 -5.31 -9.78
CA LYS A 315 -9.82 -6.57 -9.68
C LYS A 315 -8.73 -6.50 -8.63
N VAL A 316 -8.43 -7.64 -8.01
CA VAL A 316 -7.35 -7.75 -7.01
C VAL A 316 -6.00 -7.34 -7.61
N SER A 317 -5.71 -7.80 -8.83
CA SER A 317 -4.52 -7.43 -9.60
C SER A 317 -4.41 -5.91 -9.82
N THR A 318 -5.54 -5.24 -10.04
CA THR A 318 -5.61 -3.79 -10.23
C THR A 318 -5.34 -3.06 -8.91
N GLY A 319 -5.86 -3.56 -7.79
CA GLY A 319 -5.57 -3.03 -6.47
C GLY A 319 -4.10 -3.20 -6.06
N ALA A 320 -3.53 -4.37 -6.32
CA ALA A 320 -2.10 -4.63 -6.12
C ALA A 320 -1.23 -3.69 -6.97
N ALA A 321 -1.55 -3.56 -8.27
CA ALA A 321 -0.84 -2.64 -9.15
C ALA A 321 -0.93 -1.18 -8.69
N ALA A 322 -2.09 -0.75 -8.17
CA ALA A 322 -2.26 0.61 -7.66
C ALA A 322 -1.29 0.93 -6.50
N VAL A 323 -1.01 -0.05 -5.65
CA VAL A 323 -0.02 0.07 -4.56
C VAL A 323 1.41 -0.01 -5.10
N ILE A 324 1.70 -0.94 -6.01
CA ILE A 324 3.05 -1.13 -6.56
C ILE A 324 3.50 0.10 -7.36
N TRP A 325 2.63 0.83 -8.03
CA TRP A 325 3.02 2.10 -8.66
C TRP A 325 3.62 3.11 -7.68
N ALA A 326 3.19 3.10 -6.42
CA ALA A 326 3.77 3.96 -5.39
C ALA A 326 5.19 3.50 -4.98
N THR A 327 5.56 2.24 -5.18
CA THR A 327 6.93 1.75 -4.95
C THR A 327 7.84 1.91 -6.17
N LEU A 328 7.30 2.36 -7.29
CA LEU A 328 8.05 2.58 -8.53
C LEU A 328 8.28 4.06 -8.84
N CYS A 329 8.10 4.97 -7.87
CA CYS A 329 8.29 6.41 -8.08
C CYS A 329 9.67 6.91 -7.65
N GLY A 330 10.12 8.03 -8.20
CA GLY A 330 11.32 8.69 -7.70
C GLY A 330 11.07 9.50 -6.41
N PRO A 331 12.10 10.24 -5.93
CA PRO A 331 12.01 11.15 -4.78
C PRO A 331 10.80 12.12 -4.79
N GLU A 332 10.25 12.48 -5.95
CA GLU A 332 9.02 13.28 -6.10
C GLU A 332 7.78 12.63 -5.50
N GLY A 333 7.78 11.30 -5.37
CA GLY A 333 6.73 10.53 -4.73
C GLY A 333 6.82 10.49 -3.21
N ASN A 334 7.89 11.04 -2.62
CA ASN A 334 8.06 11.12 -1.16
C ASN A 334 7.03 12.05 -0.51
N ALA A 335 6.54 11.65 0.66
CA ALA A 335 5.49 12.33 1.41
C ALA A 335 4.24 12.63 0.55
N LYS A 336 3.87 11.69 -0.32
CA LYS A 336 2.65 11.73 -1.15
C LYS A 336 1.68 10.61 -0.80
N SER A 337 0.42 10.87 -1.10
CA SER A 337 -0.62 9.86 -1.17
C SER A 337 -0.76 9.40 -2.61
N TRP A 338 -1.03 8.11 -2.82
CA TRP A 338 -1.21 7.48 -4.13
C TRP A 338 -2.55 6.76 -4.16
N GLU A 339 -3.32 6.98 -5.22
CA GLU A 339 -4.58 6.28 -5.49
C GLU A 339 -4.64 6.01 -6.97
N ASN A 340 -5.13 4.82 -7.33
CA ASN A 340 -5.23 4.42 -8.74
C ASN A 340 -3.90 4.53 -9.52
N GLY A 341 -2.78 4.27 -8.84
CA GLY A 341 -1.45 4.30 -9.43
C GLY A 341 -0.94 5.70 -9.78
N VAL A 342 -1.58 6.76 -9.27
CA VAL A 342 -1.16 8.16 -9.45
C VAL A 342 -1.15 8.90 -8.12
N VAL A 343 -0.37 9.97 -8.06
CA VAL A 343 -0.36 10.87 -6.89
C VAL A 343 -1.75 11.47 -6.68
N SER A 344 -2.29 11.30 -5.48
CA SER A 344 -3.58 11.80 -5.04
C SER A 344 -3.43 12.82 -3.91
N GLN A 345 -4.49 13.59 -3.68
CA GLN A 345 -4.52 14.52 -2.56
C GLN A 345 -5.15 13.84 -1.34
N PRO A 346 -4.50 13.83 -0.16
CA PRO A 346 -5.13 13.33 1.06
C PRO A 346 -6.33 14.22 1.44
N ALA A 347 -7.09 13.78 2.45
CA ALA A 347 -8.16 14.57 3.07
C ALA A 347 -7.77 16.05 3.22
N SER A 348 -8.68 16.97 2.85
CA SER A 348 -8.40 18.42 2.83
C SER A 348 -7.84 18.92 4.16
N TYR A 349 -8.33 18.38 5.28
CA TYR A 349 -7.84 18.66 6.61
C TYR A 349 -6.32 18.56 6.73
N LEU A 350 -5.70 17.49 6.22
CA LEU A 350 -4.24 17.27 6.30
C LEU A 350 -3.42 18.26 5.46
N ARG A 351 -4.07 18.98 4.55
CA ARG A 351 -3.44 20.01 3.69
C ARG A 351 -3.54 21.40 4.29
N GLU A 352 -4.46 21.61 5.22
CA GLU A 352 -4.67 22.87 5.94
C GLU A 352 -3.62 23.06 7.05
N ALA A 353 -3.46 24.29 7.54
CA ALA A 353 -2.52 24.61 8.61
C ALA A 353 -2.76 23.75 9.87
N ARG A 354 -4.02 23.59 10.28
CA ARG A 354 -4.39 22.74 11.43
C ARG A 354 -4.00 21.28 11.25
N GLY A 355 -4.13 20.74 10.03
CA GLY A 355 -3.72 19.37 9.74
C GLY A 355 -2.21 19.19 9.75
N LYS A 356 -1.44 20.20 9.36
CA LYS A 356 0.02 20.18 9.50
C LYS A 356 0.44 20.16 10.97
N HIS A 357 -0.21 20.97 11.82
CA HIS A 357 0.02 20.92 13.27
C HIS A 357 -0.34 19.56 13.86
N PHE A 358 -1.49 18.99 13.46
CA PHE A 358 -1.89 17.64 13.87
C PHE A 358 -0.86 16.57 13.47
N GLN A 359 -0.30 16.64 12.26
CA GLN A 359 0.75 15.71 11.80
C GLN A 359 2.00 15.78 12.69
N ILE A 360 2.45 16.99 13.05
CA ILE A 360 3.60 17.19 13.96
C ILE A 360 3.27 16.69 15.37
N GLN A 361 2.08 17.01 15.89
CA GLN A 361 1.60 16.52 17.18
C GLN A 361 1.58 14.99 17.22
N LEU A 362 1.01 14.36 16.19
CA LEU A 362 0.94 12.91 16.08
C LEU A 362 2.34 12.28 16.05
N TRP A 363 3.28 12.87 15.31
CA TRP A 363 4.68 12.45 15.30
C TRP A 363 5.30 12.50 16.71
N ASP A 364 5.20 13.63 17.40
CA ASP A 364 5.81 13.81 18.73
C ASP A 364 5.19 12.88 19.77
N GLN A 365 3.87 12.72 19.76
CA GLN A 365 3.16 11.78 20.64
C GLN A 365 3.58 10.33 20.38
N THR A 366 3.69 9.96 19.10
CA THR A 366 4.07 8.62 18.68
C THR A 366 5.52 8.32 19.06
N ARG A 367 6.44 9.26 18.83
CA ARG A 367 7.84 9.14 19.25
C ARG A 367 7.96 8.98 20.77
N GLY A 368 7.23 9.81 21.53
CA GLY A 368 7.20 9.71 22.99
C GLY A 368 6.59 8.38 23.46
N TRP A 369 5.58 7.87 22.77
CA TRP A 369 4.97 6.58 23.06
C TRP A 369 5.93 5.42 22.76
N VAL A 370 6.60 5.41 21.61
CA VAL A 370 7.58 4.37 21.22
C VAL A 370 8.73 4.32 22.22
N HIS A 371 9.26 5.47 22.63
CA HIS A 371 10.33 5.55 23.63
C HIS A 371 9.89 4.94 24.98
N ARG A 372 8.65 5.20 25.41
CA ARG A 372 8.10 4.60 26.65
C ARG A 372 7.84 3.11 26.52
N PHE A 373 7.43 2.66 25.34
CA PHE A 373 7.18 1.25 25.08
C PHE A 373 8.48 0.43 25.15
N ASN A 374 9.58 0.92 24.57
CA ASN A 374 10.89 0.31 24.70
C ASN A 374 12.02 1.24 24.22
N GLU A 375 12.92 1.60 25.12
CA GLU A 375 14.09 2.44 24.84
C GLU A 375 15.05 1.86 23.77
N ASN A 376 14.98 0.55 23.51
CA ASN A 376 15.81 -0.11 22.50
C ASN A 376 15.24 -0.08 21.08
N ILE A 377 14.03 0.46 20.87
CA ILE A 377 13.51 0.68 19.52
C ILE A 377 14.31 1.85 18.90
N PRO A 378 14.91 1.68 17.71
CA PRO A 378 15.60 2.78 17.04
C PRO A 378 14.65 3.96 16.90
N THR A 379 15.02 5.13 17.41
CA THR A 379 14.16 6.31 17.28
C THR A 379 14.46 7.01 15.96
N LEU A 380 13.43 7.19 15.14
CA LEU A 380 13.54 8.05 13.96
C LEU A 380 13.55 9.53 14.38
N HIS A 381 14.50 10.29 13.85
CA HIS A 381 14.71 11.71 14.16
C HIS A 381 14.18 12.62 13.06
#